data_AF-J5KCJ6-F1
#
_entry.id   AF-J5KCJ6-F1
#
_cell.length_a   1.000
_cell.length_b   1.000
_cell.length_c   1.000
_cell.angle_alpha   90.00
_cell.angle_beta   90.00
_cell.angle_gamma   90.00
#
_symmetry.space_group_name_H-M   'P 1'
#
loop_
_entity.id
_entity.type
_entity.pdbx_description
1 polymer ?
#
loop_
_entity_poly.entity_id
_entity_poly.type
_entity_poly.pdbx_seq_one_letter_code
_entity_poly.pdbx_strand_id
1 'polypeptide(L)' 'MEQNEKPYQSLAWLATGILIIAAALASFVPELEYHHWAFISANTLWVYVGWLWKEQSLIVLNAGLTIIYILGLIF' A
#
# COMPACT_ATOMS: atom_id res chain seq x y z
N MET A 1 -6.47 20.65 20.21
CA MET A 1 -6.01 20.38 18.82
C MET A 1 -6.82 19.19 18.32
N GLU A 2 -7.04 19.11 17.01
CA GLU A 2 -8.33 18.84 16.35
C GLU A 2 -8.95 17.44 16.50
N GLN A 3 -10.29 17.41 16.66
CA GLN A 3 -11.13 16.21 16.81
C GLN A 3 -11.75 15.77 15.47
N ASN A 4 -10.92 15.60 14.42
CA ASN A 4 -11.39 15.16 13.09
C ASN A 4 -10.39 14.25 12.34
N GLU A 5 -9.40 13.68 13.01
CA GLU A 5 -8.48 12.75 12.35
C GLU A 5 -9.14 11.37 12.18
N LYS A 6 -9.07 10.81 10.96
CA LYS A 6 -9.44 9.40 10.74
C LYS A 6 -8.61 8.53 11.70
N PRO A 7 -9.21 7.52 12.35
CA PRO A 7 -8.52 6.74 13.36
C PRO A 7 -7.29 6.06 12.77
N TYR A 8 -6.22 5.89 13.54
CA TYR A 8 -4.98 5.24 13.09
C TYR A 8 -4.24 5.97 11.94
N GLN A 9 -4.23 7.30 11.93
CA GLN A 9 -3.51 8.06 10.91
C GLN A 9 -2.01 7.71 10.81
N SER A 10 -1.33 7.43 11.93
CA SER A 10 0.07 7.00 11.92
C SER A 10 0.30 5.74 11.07
N LEU A 11 -0.66 4.82 11.07
CA LEU A 11 -0.62 3.60 10.26
C LEU A 11 -0.81 3.90 8.77
N ALA A 12 -1.70 4.82 8.44
CA ALA A 12 -1.89 5.28 7.06
C ALA A 12 -0.65 6.01 6.54
N TRP A 13 0.01 6.82 7.37
CA TRP A 13 1.29 7.44 7.03
C TRP A 13 2.41 6.44 6.84
N LEU A 14 2.46 5.38 7.66
CA LEU A 14 3.41 4.28 7.46
C LEU A 14 3.17 3.57 6.12
N ALA A 15 1.91 3.22 5.82
CA ALA A 15 1.53 2.61 4.54
C ALA A 15 1.90 3.51 3.35
N THR A 16 1.66 4.82 3.49
CA THR A 16 2.04 5.85 2.52
C THR A 16 3.55 5.90 2.29
N GLY A 17 4.35 5.90 3.37
CA GLY A 17 5.80 5.92 3.29
C GLY A 17 6.36 4.71 2.53
N ILE A 18 5.86 3.51 2.85
CA ILE A 18 6.27 2.28 2.16
C ILE A 18 5.84 2.33 0.68
N LEU A 19 4.64 2.87 0.37
CA LEU A 19 4.16 3.01 -1.00
C LEU A 19 5.05 3.94 -1.84
N ILE A 20 5.50 5.06 -1.25
CA ILE A 20 6.42 5.99 -1.91
C ILE A 20 7.77 5.31 -2.16
N ILE A 21 8.29 4.55 -1.20
CA ILE A 21 9.53 3.77 -1.38
C ILE A 21 9.35 2.74 -2.49
N ALA A 22 8.21 2.04 -2.53
CA ALA A 22 7.90 1.07 -3.59
C ALA A 22 7.88 1.73 -4.98
N ALA A 23 7.24 2.89 -5.10
CA ALA A 23 7.22 3.66 -6.34
C ALA A 23 8.61 4.17 -6.75
N ALA A 24 9.43 4.58 -5.78
CA ALA A 24 10.81 4.97 -6.04
C ALA A 24 11.65 3.78 -6.55
N LEU A 25 11.54 2.61 -5.91
CA LEU A 25 12.20 1.39 -6.38
C LEU A 25 11.77 1.03 -7.81
N ALA A 26 10.46 1.10 -8.11
CA ALA A 26 9.95 0.82 -9.45
C ALA A 26 10.43 1.83 -10.51
N SER A 27 10.67 3.08 -10.12
CA SER A 27 11.07 4.13 -11.06
C SER A 27 12.59 4.19 -11.30
N PHE A 28 13.39 3.90 -10.28
CA PHE A 28 14.85 4.11 -10.31
C PHE A 28 15.66 2.82 -10.34
N VAL A 29 15.11 1.71 -9.83
CA VAL A 29 15.81 0.42 -9.75
C VAL A 29 14.85 -0.75 -10.07
N PRO A 30 14.12 -0.71 -11.21
CA PRO A 30 13.13 -1.72 -11.55
C PRO A 30 13.73 -3.13 -11.70
N GLU A 31 14.98 -3.24 -12.15
CA GLU A 31 15.67 -4.49 -12.47
C GLU A 31 15.89 -5.43 -11.28
N LEU A 32 15.81 -4.91 -10.05
CA LEU A 32 15.94 -5.72 -8.83
C LEU A 32 14.60 -6.27 -8.33
N GLU A 33 13.48 -5.87 -8.93
CA GLU A 33 12.12 -6.35 -8.65
C GLU A 33 11.64 -6.19 -7.19
N TYR A 34 12.45 -5.58 -6.29
CA TYR A 34 12.09 -5.32 -4.89
C TYR A 34 10.84 -4.47 -4.72
N HIS A 35 10.49 -3.70 -5.75
CA HIS A 35 9.28 -2.90 -5.77
C HIS A 35 8.01 -3.77 -5.67
N HIS A 36 7.99 -5.00 -6.19
CA HIS A 36 6.84 -5.90 -6.01
C HIS A 36 6.57 -6.19 -4.52
N TRP A 37 7.61 -6.59 -3.78
CA TRP A 37 7.51 -6.87 -2.34
C TRP A 37 7.11 -5.62 -1.53
N ALA A 38 7.67 -4.47 -1.88
CA ALA A 38 7.35 -3.20 -1.24
C ALA A 38 5.90 -2.78 -1.53
N PHE A 39 5.42 -2.93 -2.78
CA PHE A 39 4.04 -2.66 -3.14
C PHE A 39 3.07 -3.64 -2.47
N ILE A 40 3.37 -4.94 -2.41
CA ILE A 40 2.53 -5.92 -1.69
C ILE A 40 2.38 -5.51 -0.22
N SER A 41 3.48 -5.12 0.42
CA SER A 41 3.48 -4.70 1.82
C SER A 41 2.66 -3.42 2.03
N ALA A 42 2.88 -2.40 1.20
CA ALA A 42 2.18 -1.12 1.28
C ALA A 42 0.67 -1.26 1.02
N ASN A 43 0.29 -1.98 -0.04
CA ASN A 43 -1.10 -2.18 -0.41
C ASN A 43 -1.84 -3.04 0.65
N THR A 44 -1.19 -4.06 1.22
CA THR A 44 -1.80 -4.86 2.31
C THR A 44 -2.07 -4.00 3.55
N LEU A 45 -1.16 -3.09 3.92
CA LEU A 45 -1.39 -2.13 5.00
C LEU A 45 -2.55 -1.18 4.66
N TRP A 46 -2.64 -0.71 3.42
CA TRP A 46 -3.74 0.14 2.98
C TRP A 46 -5.10 -0.58 2.95
N VAL A 47 -5.14 -1.89 2.65
CA VAL A 47 -6.36 -2.70 2.82
C VAL A 47 -6.80 -2.68 4.29
N TYR A 48 -5.86 -2.87 5.21
CA TYR A 48 -6.15 -2.87 6.63
C TYR A 48 -6.61 -1.47 7.12
N VAL A 49 -5.97 -0.40 6.67
CA VAL A 49 -6.41 0.99 6.92
C VAL A 49 -7.81 1.23 6.34
N GLY A 50 -8.09 0.74 5.14
CA GLY A 50 -9.40 0.88 4.49
C GLY A 50 -10.50 0.19 5.28
N TRP A 51 -10.19 -0.97 5.87
CA TRP A 51 -11.08 -1.66 6.79
C TRP A 51 -11.34 -0.85 8.07
N LEU A 52 -10.29 -0.31 8.70
CA LEU A 52 -10.41 0.55 9.89
C LEU A 52 -11.22 1.82 9.62
N TRP A 53 -11.11 2.39 8.42
CA TRP A 53 -11.85 3.59 8.00
C TRP A 53 -13.23 3.28 7.40
N LYS A 54 -13.57 2.00 7.19
CA LYS A 54 -14.79 1.53 6.51
C LYS A 54 -14.93 2.06 5.08
N GLU A 55 -13.82 2.27 4.38
CA GLU A 55 -13.76 2.82 3.02
C GLU A 55 -13.61 1.69 1.98
N GLN A 56 -14.70 1.29 1.34
CA GLN A 56 -14.70 0.15 0.40
C GLN A 56 -13.80 0.36 -0.81
N SER A 57 -13.74 1.59 -1.34
CA SER A 57 -12.87 1.91 -2.48
C SER A 57 -11.39 1.69 -2.15
N LEU A 58 -10.98 2.03 -0.93
CA LEU A 58 -9.61 1.84 -0.46
C LEU A 58 -9.27 0.34 -0.34
N ILE A 59 -10.19 -0.46 0.19
CA ILE A 59 -10.03 -1.91 0.32
C ILE A 59 -9.91 -2.55 -1.07
N VAL A 60 -10.86 -2.30 -1.97
CA VAL A 60 -10.91 -2.95 -3.28
C VAL A 60 -9.69 -2.59 -4.13
N LEU A 61 -9.32 -1.30 -4.16
CA LEU A 61 -8.13 -0.84 -4.89
C LEU A 61 -6.87 -1.57 -4.42
N ASN A 62 -6.58 -1.49 -3.12
CA ASN A 62 -5.33 -1.99 -2.61
C ASN A 62 -5.29 -3.52 -2.58
N ALA A 63 -6.41 -4.20 -2.36
CA ALA A 63 -6.48 -5.67 -2.48
C ALA A 63 -6.22 -6.12 -3.93
N GLY A 64 -6.82 -5.42 -4.91
CA GLY A 64 -6.56 -5.66 -6.33
C GLY A 64 -5.09 -5.47 -6.69
N LEU A 65 -4.48 -4.37 -6.23
CA LEU A 65 -3.05 -4.12 -6.44
C LEU A 65 -2.18 -5.20 -5.79
N THR A 66 -2.46 -5.61 -4.54
CA THR A 66 -1.74 -6.70 -3.89
C THR A 66 -1.78 -7.98 -4.73
N ILE A 67 -2.94 -8.36 -5.27
CA ILE A 67 -3.07 -9.53 -6.14
C ILE A 67 -2.23 -9.36 -7.42
N ILE A 68 -2.29 -8.20 -8.07
CA ILE A 68 -1.50 -7.91 -9.28
C ILE A 68 0.00 -8.06 -9.01
N TYR A 69 0.51 -7.50 -7.92
CA TYR A 69 1.93 -7.59 -7.59
C TYR A 69 2.38 -9.00 -7.19
N ILE A 70 1.50 -9.79 -6.55
CA ILE A 70 1.76 -11.22 -6.30
C ILE A 70 1.83 -11.98 -7.63
N LEU A 71 0.89 -11.75 -8.54
CA LEU A 71 0.88 -12.41 -9.84
C LEU A 71 2.13 -12.04 -10.66
N GLY A 72 2.55 -10.79 -10.64
CA GLY A 72 3.77 -10.35 -11.32
C GLY A 72 5.08 -10.84 -10.69
N LEU A 73 5.05 -11.50 -9.52
CA LEU A 73 6.20 -12.25 -8.99
C LEU A 73 6.22 -13.72 -9.47
N ILE A 74 5.07 -14.23 -9.92
CA ILE A 74 4.90 -15.63 -10.33
C ILE A 74 5.07 -15.78 -11.84
N PHE A 75 4.62 -14.79 -12.62
CA PHE A 75 4.57 -14.77 -14.08
C PHE A 75 5.44 -13.65 -14.64
#